data_AF-A0A1H9S1A6-F1
#
_entry.id   AF-A0A1H9S1A6-F1
#
_cell.length_a   1.000
_cell.length_b   1.000
_cell.length_c   1.000
_cell.angle_alpha   90.00
_cell.angle_beta   90.00
_cell.angle_gamma   90.00
#
_symmetry.space_group_name_H-M   'P 1'
#
loop_
_entity.id
_entity.type
_entity.pdbx_description
1 polymer ?
#
loop_
_entity_poly.entity_id
_entity_poly.type
_entity_poly.pdbx_seq_one_letter_code
_entity_poly.pdbx_strand_id
1 'polypeptide(L)'
;MGRPSTGSPAPFGALEFQLVLLRRMADFQPGRVAAALRELGVDRAAMREANKRWQAMLHAPRGPSAPYRAVLGPPERTEQRRLGDLLCQARSWALPLWTDLRFEVLSAPGGGPAWNAWLVRAPGAPGPRLRTVEDLVPWSCTVDEAARAFHPAQPREGSAPHRQRLACTAPDRAGTPHAVVAEFTWGLLQRLPVGPQPPGDAPTAPSDFR
;
A
#
# COMPACT_ATOMS: atom_id res chain seq x y z
N MET A 1 47.39 13.53 1.49
CA MET A 1 46.07 13.51 0.82
C MET A 1 45.68 12.07 0.54
N GLY A 2 44.92 11.45 1.44
CA GLY A 2 44.37 10.10 1.20
C GLY A 2 43.04 10.24 0.49
N ARG A 3 42.89 9.64 -0.69
CA ARG A 3 41.59 9.51 -1.36
C ARG A 3 40.69 8.66 -0.47
N PRO A 4 39.43 9.06 -0.19
CA PRO A 4 38.48 8.16 0.47
C PRO A 4 38.18 7.00 -0.49
N SER A 5 38.43 5.79 -0.03
CA SER A 5 38.02 4.55 -0.68
C SER A 5 36.50 4.58 -0.86
N THR A 6 36.03 4.52 -2.10
CA THR A 6 34.61 4.30 -2.42
C THR A 6 34.26 2.89 -1.97
N GLY A 7 33.73 2.77 -0.75
CA GLY A 7 33.18 1.50 -0.26
C GLY A 7 32.10 1.01 -1.21
N SER A 8 32.12 -0.28 -1.55
CA SER A 8 31.02 -0.90 -2.27
C SER A 8 29.70 -0.55 -1.57
N PRO A 9 28.66 -0.14 -2.32
CA PRO A 9 27.39 0.20 -1.72
C PRO A 9 26.87 -1.01 -0.92
N ALA A 10 26.32 -0.76 0.26
CA ALA A 10 25.74 -1.79 1.12
C ALA A 10 24.78 -2.69 0.32
N PRO A 11 24.74 -4.01 0.62
CA PRO A 11 23.87 -4.94 -0.11
C PRO A 11 22.41 -4.45 -0.06
N PHE A 12 21.69 -4.62 -1.16
CA PHE A 12 20.28 -4.23 -1.22
C PHE A 12 19.43 -5.34 -0.58
N GLY A 13 18.90 -5.08 0.62
CA GLY A 13 18.14 -6.06 1.39
C GLY A 13 16.75 -5.56 1.82
N ALA A 14 16.22 -6.17 2.89
CA ALA A 14 14.91 -5.85 3.42
C ALA A 14 14.78 -4.41 3.94
N LEU A 15 15.85 -3.84 4.50
CA LEU A 15 15.85 -2.43 4.90
C LEU A 15 15.67 -1.51 3.69
N GLU A 16 16.53 -1.64 2.67
CA GLU A 16 16.45 -0.83 1.46
C GLU A 16 15.10 -0.99 0.76
N PHE A 17 14.54 -2.20 0.77
CA PHE A 17 13.21 -2.44 0.23
C PHE A 17 12.11 -1.71 1.00
N GLN A 18 12.14 -1.68 2.34
CA GLN A 18 11.20 -0.88 3.13
C GLN A 18 11.31 0.62 2.78
N LEU A 19 12.50 1.11 2.46
CA LEU A 19 12.70 2.48 2.00
C LEU A 19 12.07 2.75 0.63
N VAL A 20 11.99 1.74 -0.25
CA VAL A 20 11.24 1.86 -1.53
C VAL A 20 9.76 2.08 -1.26
N LEU A 21 9.18 1.33 -0.32
CA LEU A 21 7.78 1.49 0.09
C LEU A 21 7.56 2.90 0.65
N LEU A 22 8.39 3.30 1.60
CA LEU A 22 8.32 4.62 2.25
C LEU A 22 8.48 5.77 1.26
N ARG A 23 9.38 5.67 0.27
CA ARG A 23 9.54 6.71 -0.74
C ARG A 23 8.26 6.98 -1.50
N ARG A 24 7.49 5.93 -1.82
CA ARG A 24 6.22 6.06 -2.52
C ARG A 24 5.12 6.61 -1.62
N MET A 25 5.08 6.17 -0.36
CA MET A 25 4.13 6.68 0.64
C MET A 25 4.39 8.15 1.01
N ALA A 26 5.63 8.63 0.89
CA ALA A 26 6.00 10.01 1.16
C ALA A 26 5.29 11.04 0.27
N ASP A 27 4.80 10.61 -0.89
CA ASP A 27 4.01 11.45 -1.79
C ASP A 27 2.68 11.90 -1.14
N PHE A 28 2.16 11.13 -0.17
CA PHE A 28 0.92 11.43 0.54
C PHE A 28 1.11 11.65 2.04
N GLN A 29 2.09 10.96 2.66
CA GLN A 29 2.28 10.91 4.11
C GLN A 29 3.71 11.29 4.54
N PRO A 30 4.23 12.48 4.16
CA PRO A 30 5.63 12.84 4.42
C PRO A 30 5.99 12.90 5.91
N GLY A 31 5.02 13.25 6.77
CA GLY A 31 5.21 13.28 8.24
C GLY A 31 5.38 11.90 8.85
N ARG A 32 4.52 10.95 8.50
CA ARG A 32 4.60 9.54 8.95
C ARG A 32 5.85 8.85 8.43
N VAL A 33 6.21 9.11 7.17
CA VAL A 33 7.48 8.61 6.61
C VAL A 33 8.67 9.18 7.36
N ALA A 34 8.69 10.48 7.69
CA ALA A 34 9.78 11.04 8.48
C ALA A 34 9.92 10.40 9.86
N ALA A 35 8.80 10.02 10.50
CA ALA A 35 8.84 9.28 11.77
C ALA A 35 9.39 7.86 11.59
N ALA A 36 8.93 7.12 10.58
CA ALA A 36 9.43 5.79 10.26
C ALA A 36 10.93 5.78 9.93
N LEU A 37 11.42 6.78 9.18
CA LEU A 37 12.85 6.90 8.89
C LEU A 37 13.69 7.11 10.17
N ARG A 38 13.18 7.90 11.13
CA ARG A 38 13.86 8.08 12.43
C ARG A 38 13.91 6.80 13.24
N GLU A 39 12.81 6.03 13.27
CA GLU A 39 12.75 4.73 13.94
C GLU A 39 13.76 3.74 13.33
N LEU A 40 13.90 3.75 12.00
CA LEU A 40 14.86 2.94 11.27
C LEU A 40 16.30 3.46 11.35
N GLY A 41 16.55 4.62 11.95
CA GLY A 41 17.89 5.22 12.06
C GLY A 41 18.48 5.66 10.72
N VAL A 42 17.66 5.94 9.70
CA VAL A 42 18.10 6.34 8.36
C VAL A 42 17.56 7.70 7.96
N ASP A 43 18.19 8.34 6.98
CA ASP A 43 17.78 9.64 6.48
C ASP A 43 17.01 9.55 5.14
N ARG A 44 16.53 10.70 4.67
CA ARG A 44 15.85 10.80 3.37
C ARG A 44 16.79 10.55 2.19
N ALA A 45 18.11 10.74 2.35
CA ALA A 45 19.07 10.51 1.27
C ALA A 45 19.22 9.01 1.01
N ALA A 46 19.38 8.20 2.07
CA ALA A 46 19.36 6.75 2.01
C ALA A 46 18.06 6.23 1.36
N MET A 47 16.91 6.81 1.72
CA MET A 47 15.63 6.45 1.10
C MET A 47 15.58 6.74 -0.41
N ARG A 48 16.09 7.90 -0.85
CA ARG A 48 16.17 8.25 -2.28
C ARG A 48 17.12 7.32 -3.03
N GLU A 49 18.27 7.00 -2.44
CA GLU A 49 19.27 6.12 -3.05
C GLU A 49 18.75 4.68 -3.17
N ALA A 50 18.06 4.16 -2.14
CA ALA A 50 17.40 2.87 -2.21
C ALA A 50 16.35 2.83 -3.33
N ASN A 51 15.52 3.87 -3.46
CA ASN A 51 14.54 3.93 -4.54
C ASN A 51 15.20 3.98 -5.93
N LYS A 52 16.27 4.75 -6.10
CA LYS A 52 17.04 4.82 -7.35
C LYS A 52 17.61 3.45 -7.74
N ARG A 53 18.24 2.75 -6.79
CA ARG A 53 18.78 1.40 -6.99
C ARG A 53 17.69 0.40 -7.34
N TRP A 54 16.51 0.50 -6.71
CA TRP A 54 15.35 -0.34 -7.03
C TRP A 54 14.84 -0.10 -8.45
N GLN A 55 14.67 1.16 -8.87
CA GLN A 55 14.26 1.47 -10.25
C GLN A 55 15.27 0.93 -11.27
N ALA A 56 16.57 1.07 -11.00
CA ALA A 56 17.61 0.50 -11.86
C ALA A 56 17.50 -1.04 -11.97
N MET A 57 17.18 -1.73 -10.86
CA MET A 57 16.95 -3.18 -10.89
C MET A 57 15.71 -3.59 -11.71
N LEU A 58 14.64 -2.78 -11.68
CA LEU A 58 13.43 -3.05 -12.48
C LEU A 58 13.64 -2.83 -13.98
N HIS A 59 14.53 -1.91 -14.36
CA HIS A 59 14.87 -1.63 -15.76
C HIS A 59 15.97 -2.53 -16.34
N ALA A 60 16.66 -3.31 -15.50
CA ALA A 60 17.64 -4.27 -15.97
C ALA A 60 16.94 -5.46 -16.69
N PRO A 61 17.57 -6.06 -17.73
CA PRO A 61 17.00 -7.19 -18.46
C PRO A 61 16.97 -8.47 -17.60
N ARG A 62 16.02 -8.55 -16.68
CA ARG A 62 15.62 -9.74 -15.91
C ARG A 62 14.10 -9.74 -15.73
N GLY A 63 13.52 -10.92 -15.55
CA GLY A 63 12.06 -11.09 -15.49
C GLY A 63 11.39 -10.37 -14.31
N PRO A 64 10.11 -9.94 -14.42
CA PRO A 64 9.48 -8.94 -13.55
C PRO A 64 9.18 -9.36 -12.10
N SER A 65 9.44 -10.61 -11.71
CA SER A 65 9.16 -11.13 -10.34
C SER A 65 10.37 -11.66 -9.60
N ALA A 66 11.53 -11.69 -10.25
CA ALA A 66 12.78 -12.12 -9.65
C ALA A 66 13.31 -11.21 -8.52
N PRO A 67 13.02 -9.88 -8.45
CA PRO A 67 13.75 -9.05 -7.50
C PRO A 67 13.31 -9.29 -6.04
N TYR A 68 12.05 -9.64 -5.77
CA TYR A 68 11.57 -9.76 -4.39
C TYR A 68 12.27 -10.86 -3.60
N ARG A 69 12.35 -12.09 -4.13
CA ARG A 69 13.08 -13.18 -3.46
C ARG A 69 14.59 -12.93 -3.40
N ALA A 70 15.15 -12.27 -4.43
CA ALA A 70 16.58 -11.93 -4.45
C ALA A 70 16.94 -10.89 -3.38
N VAL A 71 16.04 -9.94 -3.11
CA VAL A 71 16.25 -8.84 -2.15
C VAL A 71 15.82 -9.22 -0.73
N LEU A 72 14.66 -9.88 -0.59
CA LEU A 72 14.04 -10.20 0.70
C LEU A 72 14.41 -11.59 1.22
N GLY A 73 15.12 -12.40 0.42
CA GLY A 73 15.44 -13.77 0.77
C GLY A 73 14.24 -14.72 0.63
N PRO A 74 14.27 -15.90 1.27
CA PRO A 74 13.17 -16.86 1.21
C PRO A 74 11.89 -16.27 1.83
N PRO A 75 10.72 -16.52 1.24
CA PRO A 75 9.46 -16.10 1.83
C PRO A 75 9.19 -16.84 3.14
N GLU A 76 8.56 -16.14 4.10
CA GLU A 76 8.05 -16.73 5.34
C GLU A 76 6.95 -17.76 5.03
N ARG A 77 6.07 -17.42 4.08
CA ARG A 77 4.98 -18.31 3.66
C ARG A 77 4.80 -18.28 2.14
N THR A 78 4.54 -19.46 1.58
CA THR A 78 4.13 -19.65 0.18
C THR A 78 2.84 -20.45 0.14
N GLU A 79 1.84 -19.96 -0.61
CA GLU A 79 0.53 -20.59 -0.76
C GLU A 79 0.09 -20.58 -2.21
N GLN A 80 -0.75 -21.54 -2.57
CA GLN A 80 -1.55 -21.46 -3.78
C GLN A 80 -2.96 -20.97 -3.43
N ARG A 81 -3.45 -19.96 -4.15
CA ARG A 81 -4.78 -19.38 -3.96
C ARG A 81 -5.50 -19.29 -5.28
N ARG A 82 -6.82 -19.46 -5.24
CA ARG A 82 -7.68 -19.24 -6.41
C ARG A 82 -8.35 -17.88 -6.29
N LEU A 83 -8.13 -17.02 -7.27
CA LEU A 83 -8.74 -15.69 -7.37
C LEU A 83 -9.63 -15.67 -8.63
N GLY A 84 -10.93 -15.88 -8.44
CA GLY A 84 -11.84 -16.20 -9.55
C GLY A 84 -11.41 -17.50 -10.23
N ASP A 85 -11.14 -17.44 -11.53
CA ASP A 85 -10.65 -18.58 -12.30
C ASP A 85 -9.11 -18.72 -12.28
N LEU A 86 -8.40 -17.70 -11.79
CA LEU A 86 -6.94 -17.65 -11.79
C LEU A 86 -6.36 -18.41 -10.60
N LEU A 87 -5.47 -19.37 -10.87
CA LEU A 87 -4.61 -19.95 -9.85
C LEU A 87 -3.39 -19.04 -9.65
N CYS A 88 -3.14 -18.65 -8.41
CA CYS A 88 -2.09 -17.72 -8.02
C CYS A 88 -1.16 -18.40 -7.01
N GLN A 89 0.12 -18.09 -7.05
CA GLN A 89 1.05 -18.35 -5.96
C GLN A 89 1.25 -17.06 -5.16
N ALA A 90 0.87 -17.08 -3.89
CA ALA A 90 1.11 -16.00 -2.93
C ALA A 90 2.40 -16.30 -2.16
N ARG A 91 3.35 -15.36 -2.19
CA ARG A 91 4.58 -15.41 -1.39
C ARG A 91 4.62 -14.21 -0.47
N SER A 92 4.92 -14.41 0.80
CA SER A 92 4.89 -13.34 1.79
C SER A 92 6.17 -13.28 2.64
N TRP A 93 6.57 -12.06 3.00
CA TRP A 93 7.76 -11.77 3.79
C TRP A 93 7.39 -10.84 4.96
N ALA A 94 8.03 -11.05 6.10
CA ALA A 94 8.02 -10.09 7.20
C ALA A 94 8.85 -8.85 6.84
N LEU A 95 8.34 -7.67 7.17
CA LEU A 95 9.08 -6.41 7.08
C LEU A 95 9.11 -5.78 8.49
N PRO A 96 10.30 -5.55 9.10
CA PRO A 96 10.41 -5.10 10.48
C PRO A 96 9.63 -3.84 10.85
N LEU A 97 9.45 -2.90 9.93
CA LEU A 97 8.70 -1.66 10.16
C LEU A 97 7.19 -1.90 10.34
N TRP A 98 6.66 -2.98 9.75
CA TRP A 98 5.25 -3.33 9.82
C TRP A 98 5.10 -4.74 10.39
N THR A 99 5.36 -4.89 11.69
CA THR A 99 5.41 -6.18 12.40
C THR A 99 4.16 -7.04 12.21
N ASP A 100 2.99 -6.40 12.20
CA ASP A 100 1.69 -7.06 12.06
C ASP A 100 1.26 -7.22 10.60
N LEU A 101 2.09 -6.81 9.63
CA LEU A 101 1.83 -6.96 8.21
C LEU A 101 2.85 -7.89 7.57
N ARG A 102 2.50 -8.38 6.39
CA ARG A 102 3.42 -9.06 5.49
C ARG A 102 3.41 -8.35 4.15
N PHE A 103 4.56 -8.26 3.53
CA PHE A 103 4.62 -7.92 2.12
C PHE A 103 4.33 -9.16 1.32
N GLU A 104 3.24 -9.17 0.57
CA GLU A 104 2.80 -10.30 -0.24
C GLU A 104 2.91 -9.96 -1.72
N VAL A 105 3.42 -10.92 -2.48
CA VAL A 105 3.50 -10.90 -3.94
C VAL A 105 2.66 -12.03 -4.50
N LEU A 106 1.77 -11.70 -5.42
CA LEU A 106 0.99 -12.66 -6.20
C LEU A 106 1.63 -12.83 -7.58
N SER A 107 1.85 -14.08 -7.99
CA SER A 107 2.36 -14.43 -9.32
C SER A 107 1.69 -15.70 -9.85
N ALA A 108 1.94 -16.04 -11.11
CA ALA A 108 1.58 -17.35 -11.64
C ALA A 108 2.24 -18.50 -10.83
N PRO A 109 1.60 -19.68 -10.76
CA PRO A 109 2.22 -20.88 -10.20
C PRO A 109 3.49 -21.25 -10.96
N GLY A 110 4.53 -21.69 -10.25
CA GLY A 110 5.84 -22.01 -10.85
C GLY A 110 6.73 -20.79 -11.13
N GLY A 111 6.23 -19.57 -10.88
CA GLY A 111 6.98 -18.33 -11.08
C GLY A 111 6.50 -17.56 -12.31
N GLY A 112 7.14 -16.42 -12.59
CA GLY A 112 6.69 -15.46 -13.59
C GLY A 112 6.30 -14.11 -12.98
N PRO A 113 6.02 -13.08 -13.81
CA PRO A 113 5.80 -11.70 -13.38
C PRO A 113 4.87 -11.58 -12.17
N ALA A 114 5.15 -10.63 -11.28
CA ALA A 114 4.25 -10.32 -10.18
C ALA A 114 3.01 -9.64 -10.77
N TRP A 115 1.84 -10.24 -10.56
CA TRP A 115 0.56 -9.61 -10.86
C TRP A 115 0.25 -8.53 -9.85
N ASN A 116 0.69 -8.75 -8.61
CA ASN A 116 0.48 -7.79 -7.54
C ASN A 116 1.54 -7.88 -6.45
N ALA A 117 1.75 -6.77 -5.76
CA ALA A 117 2.66 -6.66 -4.63
C ALA A 117 2.15 -5.61 -3.64
N TRP A 118 1.88 -6.01 -2.40
CA TRP A 118 1.20 -5.17 -1.40
C TRP A 118 1.53 -5.58 0.04
N LEU A 119 1.08 -4.79 1.01
CA LEU A 119 1.04 -5.13 2.42
C LEU A 119 -0.33 -5.75 2.77
N VAL A 120 -0.31 -6.91 3.40
CA VAL A 120 -1.47 -7.63 3.93
C VAL A 120 -1.32 -7.85 5.42
N ARG A 121 -2.43 -8.05 6.14
CA ARG A 121 -2.40 -8.43 7.56
C ARG A 121 -1.71 -9.78 7.70
N ALA A 122 -0.76 -9.87 8.64
CA ALA A 122 -0.13 -11.15 8.95
C ALA A 122 -1.19 -12.15 9.47
N PRO A 123 -1.12 -13.44 9.09
CA PRO A 123 -2.04 -14.44 9.61
C PRO A 123 -2.03 -14.45 11.15
N GLY A 124 -3.21 -14.38 11.78
CA GLY A 124 -3.37 -14.36 13.23
C GLY A 124 -3.12 -13.00 13.90
N ALA A 125 -2.58 -11.99 13.19
CA ALA A 125 -2.46 -10.65 13.74
C ALA A 125 -3.84 -9.96 13.81
N PRO A 126 -4.12 -9.19 14.86
CA PRO A 126 -5.39 -8.47 14.99
C PRO A 126 -5.53 -7.43 13.87
N GLY A 127 -6.67 -7.46 13.18
CA GLY A 127 -7.04 -6.43 12.21
C GLY A 127 -7.61 -5.17 12.87
N PRO A 128 -7.64 -4.04 12.16
CA PRO A 128 -8.26 -2.81 12.65
C PRO A 128 -9.78 -2.99 12.74
N ARG A 129 -10.39 -2.33 13.74
CA ARG A 129 -11.84 -2.27 13.88
C ARG A 129 -12.37 -1.07 13.09
N LEU A 130 -12.64 -1.28 11.81
CA LEU A 130 -13.17 -0.24 10.94
C LEU A 130 -14.70 -0.24 11.01
N ARG A 131 -15.28 0.85 11.50
CA ARG A 131 -16.72 1.06 11.63
C ARG A 131 -17.15 2.34 10.96
N THR A 132 -16.32 3.38 10.99
CA THR A 132 -16.66 4.69 10.46
C THR A 132 -15.57 5.27 9.56
N VAL A 133 -15.88 6.34 8.84
CA VAL A 133 -14.90 7.09 8.03
C VAL A 133 -13.72 7.61 8.87
N GLU A 134 -13.96 7.91 10.15
CA GLU A 134 -12.93 8.37 11.09
C GLU A 134 -11.94 7.27 11.48
N ASP A 135 -12.28 5.99 11.30
CA ASP A 135 -11.35 4.87 11.54
C ASP A 135 -10.34 4.71 10.38
N LEU A 136 -10.62 5.30 9.22
CA LEU A 136 -9.79 5.30 8.02
C LEU A 136 -8.66 6.35 8.13
N VAL A 137 -7.81 6.21 9.14
CA VAL A 137 -6.59 7.02 9.29
C VAL A 137 -5.40 6.43 8.53
N PRO A 138 -4.48 7.25 7.99
CA PRO A 138 -3.38 6.72 7.20
C PRO A 138 -2.55 5.65 7.95
N TRP A 139 -2.27 4.56 7.25
CA TRP A 139 -1.60 3.34 7.72
C TRP A 139 -2.38 2.48 8.72
N SER A 140 -3.66 2.76 9.00
CA SER A 140 -4.46 1.93 9.93
C SER A 140 -4.88 0.59 9.35
N CYS A 141 -5.16 0.54 8.05
CA CYS A 141 -5.72 -0.64 7.41
C CYS A 141 -5.16 -0.91 6.02
N THR A 142 -5.29 -2.17 5.61
CA THR A 142 -5.04 -2.60 4.24
C THR A 142 -6.28 -2.41 3.37
N VAL A 143 -6.07 -2.40 2.05
CA VAL A 143 -7.16 -2.31 1.07
C VAL A 143 -8.18 -3.45 1.22
N ASP A 144 -7.70 -4.65 1.56
CA ASP A 144 -8.54 -5.82 1.82
C ASP A 144 -9.38 -5.67 3.09
N GLU A 145 -8.80 -5.09 4.15
CA GLU A 145 -9.51 -4.80 5.40
C GLU A 145 -10.60 -3.75 5.18
N ALA A 146 -10.29 -2.68 4.44
CA ALA A 146 -11.29 -1.66 4.08
C ALA A 146 -12.41 -2.23 3.20
N ALA A 147 -12.07 -3.05 2.20
CA ALA A 147 -13.06 -3.65 1.29
C ALA A 147 -14.01 -4.63 1.99
N ARG A 148 -13.55 -5.32 3.04
CA ARG A 148 -14.39 -6.17 3.89
C ARG A 148 -15.24 -5.38 4.88
N ALA A 149 -14.76 -4.24 5.36
CA ALA A 149 -15.48 -3.45 6.34
C ALA A 149 -16.60 -2.62 5.72
N PHE A 150 -16.41 -2.11 4.50
CA PHE A 150 -17.31 -1.14 3.87
C PHE A 150 -17.84 -1.64 2.54
N HIS A 151 -19.03 -2.25 2.59
CA HIS A 151 -19.73 -2.76 1.40
C HIS A 151 -20.80 -1.78 0.88
N PRO A 152 -21.00 -1.67 -0.44
CA PRO A 152 -20.22 -2.33 -1.50
C PRO A 152 -18.86 -1.63 -1.71
N ALA A 153 -17.80 -2.44 -1.82
CA ALA A 153 -16.46 -1.96 -2.10
C ALA A 153 -16.15 -2.11 -3.59
N GLN A 154 -15.80 -1.03 -4.25
CA GLN A 154 -15.54 -1.00 -5.68
C GLN A 154 -14.10 -0.55 -5.95
N PRO A 155 -13.22 -1.46 -6.43
CA PRO A 155 -11.90 -1.09 -6.89
C PRO A 155 -11.97 -0.02 -7.98
N ARG A 156 -11.04 0.92 -7.93
CA ARG A 156 -10.87 2.00 -8.91
C ARG A 156 -9.43 2.05 -9.34
N GLU A 157 -9.22 2.53 -10.57
CA GLU A 157 -7.87 2.72 -11.11
C GLU A 157 -7.06 3.66 -10.20
N GLY A 158 -5.84 3.24 -9.88
CA GLY A 158 -4.90 4.02 -9.13
C GLY A 158 -4.16 5.01 -10.02
N SER A 159 -3.67 6.10 -9.45
CA SER A 159 -3.02 7.17 -10.23
C SER A 159 -1.64 6.79 -10.79
N ALA A 160 -1.03 5.70 -10.33
CA ALA A 160 0.27 5.22 -10.78
C ALA A 160 0.56 3.81 -10.19
N PRO A 161 1.66 3.11 -10.59
CA PRO A 161 1.97 1.77 -10.08
C PRO A 161 1.99 1.68 -8.55
N HIS A 162 1.49 0.56 -8.04
CA HIS A 162 1.30 0.26 -6.61
C HIS A 162 0.43 1.26 -5.84
N ARG A 163 -0.32 2.13 -6.53
CA ARG A 163 -1.39 2.91 -5.93
C ARG A 163 -2.72 2.25 -6.28
N GLN A 164 -3.60 2.15 -5.30
CA GLN A 164 -4.95 1.62 -5.49
C GLN A 164 -5.96 2.63 -4.95
N ARG A 165 -7.16 2.61 -5.51
CA ARG A 165 -8.29 3.39 -5.01
C ARG A 165 -9.45 2.45 -4.74
N LEU A 166 -10.19 2.70 -3.67
CA LEU A 166 -11.36 1.93 -3.29
C LEU A 166 -12.52 2.89 -3.03
N ALA A 167 -13.53 2.85 -3.89
CA ALA A 167 -14.78 3.54 -3.65
C ALA A 167 -15.67 2.67 -2.75
N CYS A 168 -16.20 3.24 -1.67
CA CYS A 168 -17.10 2.55 -0.74
C CYS A 168 -18.00 3.56 -0.03
N THR A 169 -18.99 3.04 0.71
CA THR A 169 -19.82 3.84 1.61
C THR A 169 -19.48 3.46 3.05
N ALA A 170 -19.18 4.46 3.87
CA ALA A 170 -18.88 4.27 5.29
C ALA A 170 -19.66 5.31 6.11
N PRO A 171 -20.26 4.93 7.24
CA PRO A 171 -20.92 5.90 8.11
C PRO A 171 -19.89 6.78 8.82
N ASP A 172 -20.28 7.97 9.25
CA ASP A 172 -19.55 8.72 10.29
C ASP A 172 -19.96 8.25 11.70
N ARG A 173 -19.40 8.88 12.73
CA ARG A 173 -19.77 8.58 14.13
C ARG A 173 -21.22 8.85 14.49
N ALA A 174 -21.91 9.69 13.72
CA ALA A 174 -23.34 9.94 13.89
C ALA A 174 -24.21 8.91 13.11
N GLY A 175 -23.58 8.01 12.36
CA GLY A 175 -24.26 7.00 11.54
C GLY A 175 -24.64 7.50 10.15
N THR A 176 -24.25 8.71 9.76
CA THR A 176 -24.58 9.27 8.44
C THR A 176 -23.70 8.61 7.38
N PRO A 177 -24.26 8.00 6.33
CA PRO A 177 -23.47 7.35 5.29
C PRO A 177 -22.75 8.37 4.40
N HIS A 178 -21.45 8.17 4.18
CA HIS A 178 -20.63 8.98 3.28
C HIS A 178 -20.07 8.12 2.15
N ALA A 179 -20.26 8.59 0.91
CA ALA A 179 -19.57 8.03 -0.25
C ALA A 179 -18.13 8.54 -0.27
N VAL A 180 -17.17 7.63 -0.19
CA VAL A 180 -15.75 7.97 -0.08
C VAL A 180 -14.90 7.17 -1.06
N VAL A 181 -13.75 7.73 -1.43
CA VAL A 181 -12.76 7.03 -2.26
C VAL A 181 -11.42 7.00 -1.54
N ALA A 182 -11.19 5.92 -0.80
CA ALA A 182 -9.94 5.70 -0.07
C ALA A 182 -8.78 5.43 -1.03
N GLU A 183 -7.61 6.04 -0.77
CA GLU A 183 -6.41 5.88 -1.58
C GLU A 183 -5.33 5.12 -0.82
N PHE A 184 -4.78 4.09 -1.46
CA PHE A 184 -3.81 3.17 -0.90
C PHE A 184 -2.52 3.23 -1.70
N THR A 185 -1.43 2.86 -1.04
CA THR A 185 -0.12 2.68 -1.67
C THR A 185 0.49 1.42 -1.09
N TRP A 186 0.95 0.51 -1.94
CA TRP A 186 1.33 -0.85 -1.55
C TRP A 186 0.22 -1.55 -0.76
N GLY A 187 -1.05 -1.30 -1.09
CA GLY A 187 -2.19 -1.85 -0.35
C GLY A 187 -2.43 -1.28 1.05
N LEU A 188 -1.64 -0.31 1.53
CA LEU A 188 -1.81 0.33 2.84
C LEU A 188 -2.45 1.72 2.69
N LEU A 189 -3.45 2.03 3.52
CA LEU A 189 -4.22 3.28 3.42
C LEU A 189 -3.32 4.51 3.54
N GLN A 190 -3.40 5.43 2.59
CA GLN A 190 -2.62 6.67 2.62
C GLN A 190 -3.47 7.88 2.92
N ARG A 191 -4.69 7.97 2.39
CA ARG A 191 -5.60 9.08 2.70
C ARG A 191 -7.02 8.75 2.30
N LEU A 192 -7.92 9.49 2.90
CA LEU A 192 -9.31 9.60 2.48
C LEU A 192 -9.51 11.04 1.98
N PRO A 193 -9.34 11.31 0.68
CA PRO A 193 -9.82 12.56 0.12
C PRO A 193 -11.31 12.65 0.41
N VAL A 194 -11.76 13.78 0.95
CA VAL A 194 -13.19 14.05 1.08
C VAL A 194 -13.80 13.95 -0.33
N GLY A 195 -14.78 13.05 -0.51
CA GLY A 195 -15.49 12.90 -1.77
C GLY A 195 -16.38 14.11 -2.07
N PRO A 196 -16.90 14.28 -3.30
CA PRO A 196 -17.81 15.38 -3.62
C PRO A 196 -18.99 15.36 -2.64
N GLN A 197 -19.34 16.55 -2.14
CA GLN A 197 -20.54 16.80 -1.34
C GLN A 197 -21.75 16.10 -2.01
N PRO A 198 -22.71 15.54 -1.27
CA PRO A 198 -24.01 15.17 -1.86
C PRO A 198 -24.51 16.38 -2.66
N PRO A 199 -25.25 16.19 -3.78
CA PRO A 199 -25.85 17.30 -4.49
C PRO A 199 -26.56 18.15 -3.43
N GLY A 200 -26.03 19.36 -3.20
CA GLY A 200 -26.62 20.29 -2.27
C GLY A 200 -28.07 20.47 -2.68
N ASP A 201 -28.96 20.50 -1.70
CA ASP A 201 -30.38 20.74 -1.91
C ASP A 201 -30.55 21.73 -3.06
N ALA A 202 -31.12 21.25 -4.17
CA ALA A 202 -31.57 22.14 -5.21
C ALA A 202 -32.45 23.18 -4.52
N PRO A 203 -32.24 24.49 -4.73
CA PRO A 203 -33.11 25.49 -4.16
C PRO A 203 -34.54 25.13 -4.56
N THR A 204 -35.36 24.85 -3.55
CA THR A 204 -36.78 24.59 -3.73
C THR A 204 -37.34 25.77 -4.50
N ALA A 205 -37.71 25.55 -5.76
CA ALA A 205 -38.41 26.55 -6.53
C ALA A 205 -39.69 26.91 -5.78
N PRO A 206 -40.04 28.20 -5.66
CA PRO A 206 -41.29 28.57 -5.01
C PRO A 206 -42.45 27.93 -5.77
N SER A 207 -43.31 27.27 -5.00
CA SER A 207 -44.57 26.73 -5.46
C SER A 207 -45.47 27.92 -5.82
N ASP A 208 -45.50 28.27 -7.11
CA ASP A 208 -46.51 29.18 -7.61
C ASP A 208 -47.79 28.41 -7.91
N PHE A 209 -48.77 28.64 -7.03
CA PHE A 209 -50.19 28.48 -7.30
C PHE A 209 -50.59 29.21 -8.60
N ARG A 210 -51.18 28.48 -9.55
CA ARG A 210 -52.44 28.84 -10.23
C ARG A 210 -52.96 27.72 -11.12
#